data_AF-A0A6M8J6Z7-F1
#
_entry.id   AF-A0A6M8J6Z7-F1
#
_cell.length_a   1.000
_cell.length_b   1.000
_cell.length_c   1.000
_cell.angle_alpha   90.00
_cell.angle_beta   90.00
_cell.angle_gamma   90.00
#
_symmetry.space_group_name_H-M   'P 1'
#
loop_
_entity.id
_entity.type
_entity.pdbx_description
1 polymer ?
#
loop_
_entity_poly.entity_id
_entity_poly.type
_entity_poly.pdbx_seq_one_letter_code
_entity_poly.pdbx_strand_id
1 'polypeptide(L)'
;MDENTKVDQSAAEPAPKKSKKNRFVILGVVAVVVIALGAGFWKWHETAGFCAAICHTPMDEYYDTWANGTVDKSGNPVSNPAGMLAYAHANYDRAGNQVEHGAGMQCMDCHIPTISEQVHEALSWVTGDYEYPLEKRTLDDLVAARGLENSSEFCINDACHADLQSKDAFVASTAGLSAARNPHTMPHGKVDCGECHNAHTVSTNFCGSCHADSPVPEGWVSYKDFKAMSAKK
;
A
#
# COMPACT_ATOMS: atom_id res chain seq x y z
N MET A 1 28.91 -57.14 -77.25
CA MET A 1 27.58 -57.56 -76.79
C MET A 1 27.41 -56.93 -75.42
N ASP A 2 26.91 -55.69 -75.39
CA ASP A 2 25.54 -55.32 -74.94
C ASP A 2 25.52 -55.31 -73.39
N GLU A 3 25.12 -54.28 -72.65
CA GLU A 3 24.05 -53.31 -72.90
C GLU A 3 24.22 -52.10 -71.96
N ASN A 4 23.63 -50.99 -72.38
CA ASN A 4 23.59 -49.67 -71.79
C ASN A 4 22.65 -49.62 -70.56
N THR A 5 23.05 -48.99 -69.46
CA THR A 5 22.09 -48.43 -68.49
C THR A 5 22.60 -47.10 -67.93
N LYS A 6 22.09 -46.01 -68.50
CA LYS A 6 22.05 -44.67 -67.89
C LYS A 6 20.80 -44.58 -67.02
N VAL A 7 20.94 -44.23 -65.74
CA VAL A 7 19.93 -43.54 -64.92
C VAL A 7 20.70 -42.69 -63.90
N ASP A 8 20.93 -41.41 -64.18
CA ASP A 8 20.10 -40.24 -63.82
C ASP A 8 20.53 -39.64 -62.47
N GLN A 9 21.29 -38.54 -62.57
CA GLN A 9 21.62 -37.66 -61.46
C GLN A 9 20.39 -36.78 -61.17
N SER A 10 19.56 -37.17 -60.20
CA SER A 10 18.60 -36.23 -59.63
C SER A 10 19.30 -35.42 -58.55
N ALA A 11 19.68 -34.20 -58.89
CA ALA A 11 20.14 -33.19 -57.94
C ALA A 11 18.97 -32.81 -57.01
N ALA A 12 19.14 -33.01 -55.70
CA ALA A 12 18.18 -32.54 -54.72
C ALA A 12 18.09 -31.00 -54.76
N GLU A 13 16.88 -30.48 -54.98
CA GLU A 13 16.62 -29.03 -54.90
C GLU A 13 16.96 -28.49 -53.49
N PRO A 14 17.60 -27.30 -53.39
CA PRO A 14 17.83 -26.68 -52.09
C PRO A 14 16.50 -26.24 -51.48
N ALA A 15 16.26 -26.64 -50.23
CA ALA A 15 15.09 -26.22 -49.47
C ALA A 15 14.95 -24.67 -49.45
N PRO A 16 13.73 -24.12 -49.60
CA PRO A 16 13.53 -22.68 -49.68
C PRO A 16 13.99 -22.00 -48.38
N LYS A 17 14.98 -21.10 -48.49
CA LYS A 17 15.41 -20.27 -47.36
C LYS A 17 14.24 -19.38 -46.92
N LYS A 18 13.70 -19.64 -45.73
CA LYS A 18 12.67 -18.79 -45.09
C LYS A 18 13.13 -17.31 -45.18
N SER A 19 12.30 -16.47 -45.79
CA SER A 19 12.64 -15.09 -46.04
C SER A 19 12.90 -14.35 -44.72
N LYS A 20 13.98 -13.57 -44.66
CA LYS A 20 14.34 -12.78 -43.46
C LYS A 20 13.26 -11.74 -43.08
N LYS A 21 12.26 -11.49 -43.94
CA LYS A 21 11.16 -10.53 -43.69
C LYS A 21 10.32 -10.93 -42.47
N ASN A 22 10.03 -12.22 -42.30
CA ASN A 22 9.19 -12.69 -41.18
C ASN A 22 9.91 -12.55 -39.83
N ARG A 23 11.24 -12.61 -39.80
CA ARG A 23 12.02 -12.50 -38.56
C ARG A 23 11.92 -11.11 -37.93
N PHE A 24 11.87 -10.06 -38.76
CA PHE A 24 11.76 -8.68 -38.31
C PHE A 24 10.33 -8.37 -37.82
N VAL A 25 9.32 -8.95 -38.47
CA VAL A 25 7.93 -8.89 -38.00
C VAL A 25 7.79 -9.61 -36.66
N ILE A 26 8.34 -10.81 -36.53
CA ILE A 26 8.32 -11.57 -35.26
C ILE A 26 9.05 -10.80 -34.16
N LEU A 27 10.24 -10.27 -34.42
CA LEU A 27 10.97 -9.42 -33.46
C LEU A 27 10.18 -8.18 -33.05
N GLY A 28 9.52 -7.52 -34.01
CA GLY A 28 8.66 -6.37 -33.74
C GLY A 28 7.46 -6.73 -32.86
N VAL A 29 6.78 -7.84 -33.16
CA VAL A 29 5.66 -8.35 -32.35
C VAL A 29 6.13 -8.71 -30.94
N VAL A 30 7.26 -9.42 -30.81
CA VAL A 30 7.84 -9.79 -29.52
C VAL A 30 8.17 -8.54 -28.71
N ALA A 31 8.80 -7.52 -29.32
CA ALA A 31 9.10 -6.26 -28.64
C ALA A 31 7.83 -5.57 -28.14
N VAL A 32 6.78 -5.50 -28.95
CA VAL A 32 5.48 -4.92 -28.54
C VAL A 32 4.86 -5.70 -27.38
N VAL A 33 4.87 -7.03 -27.44
CA VAL A 33 4.34 -7.88 -26.36
C VAL A 33 5.12 -7.66 -25.07
N VAL A 34 6.45 -7.62 -25.13
CA VAL A 34 7.28 -7.36 -23.94
C VAL A 34 6.97 -5.99 -23.34
N ILE A 35 6.82 -4.95 -24.15
CA ILE A 35 6.45 -3.61 -23.67
C ILE A 35 5.06 -3.63 -23.02
N ALA A 36 4.08 -4.29 -23.65
CA ALA A 36 2.74 -4.38 -23.11
C ALA A 36 2.69 -5.14 -21.78
N LEU A 37 3.41 -6.26 -21.68
CA LEU A 37 3.54 -7.03 -20.44
C LEU A 37 4.29 -6.24 -19.37
N GLY A 38 5.36 -5.52 -19.72
CA GLY A 38 6.11 -4.68 -18.80
C GLY A 38 5.26 -3.54 -18.22
N ALA A 39 4.47 -2.86 -19.06
CA ALA A 39 3.56 -1.82 -18.60
C ALA A 39 2.41 -2.38 -17.74
N GLY A 40 1.86 -3.54 -18.11
CA GLY A 40 0.83 -4.23 -17.32
C GLY A 40 1.37 -4.67 -15.95
N PHE A 41 2.57 -5.26 -15.93
CA PHE A 41 3.26 -5.62 -14.70
C PHE A 41 3.54 -4.38 -13.85
N TRP A 42 4.04 -3.28 -14.46
CA TRP A 42 4.30 -2.01 -13.77
C TRP A 42 3.04 -1.41 -13.12
N LYS A 43 1.88 -1.56 -13.75
CA LYS A 43 0.64 -1.11 -13.11
C LYS A 43 0.17 -2.05 -11.98
N TRP A 44 0.46 -3.34 -12.10
CA TRP A 44 -0.02 -4.36 -11.16
C TRP A 44 0.85 -4.44 -9.90
N HIS A 45 2.18 -4.31 -9.99
CA HIS A 45 3.07 -4.47 -8.83
C HIS A 45 2.88 -3.40 -7.75
N GLU A 46 2.26 -2.26 -8.09
CA GLU A 46 1.94 -1.19 -7.14
C GLU A 46 0.58 -1.42 -6.42
N THR A 47 -0.15 -2.50 -6.74
CA THR A 47 -1.47 -2.79 -6.15
C THR A 47 -1.37 -3.69 -4.91
N ALA A 48 -2.34 -3.59 -4.00
CA ALA A 48 -2.39 -4.46 -2.82
C ALA A 48 -2.44 -5.96 -3.16
N GLY A 49 -3.02 -6.32 -4.32
CA GLY A 49 -3.06 -7.70 -4.81
C GLY A 49 -1.68 -8.28 -5.12
N PHE A 50 -0.72 -7.45 -5.55
CA PHE A 50 0.67 -7.89 -5.72
C PHE A 50 1.33 -8.16 -4.37
N CYS A 51 1.14 -7.25 -3.41
CA CYS A 51 1.68 -7.40 -2.06
C CYS A 51 1.20 -8.71 -1.41
N ALA A 52 -0.08 -9.04 -1.56
CA ALA A 52 -0.67 -10.27 -1.05
C ALA A 52 -0.21 -11.52 -1.81
N ALA A 53 -0.04 -11.46 -3.14
CA ALA A 53 0.28 -12.64 -3.93
C ALA A 53 1.78 -12.98 -3.96
N ILE A 54 2.65 -11.96 -4.01
CA ILE A 54 4.08 -12.12 -4.22
C ILE A 54 4.86 -11.84 -2.94
N CYS A 55 4.56 -10.74 -2.25
CA CYS A 55 5.26 -10.31 -1.03
C CYS A 55 4.59 -10.83 0.26
N HIS A 56 3.78 -11.89 0.17
CA HIS A 56 2.97 -12.46 1.27
C HIS A 56 3.74 -12.54 2.59
N THR A 57 5.00 -12.97 2.58
CA THR A 57 5.92 -12.74 3.70
C THR A 57 6.93 -11.65 3.32
N PRO A 58 7.08 -10.58 4.12
CA PRO A 58 6.51 -10.32 5.45
C PRO A 58 5.19 -9.51 5.49
N MET A 59 4.52 -9.29 4.36
CA MET A 59 3.40 -8.32 4.27
C MET A 59 2.02 -8.83 4.69
N ASP A 60 1.81 -10.13 4.89
CA ASP A 60 0.49 -10.76 5.09
C ASP A 60 -0.30 -10.11 6.23
N GLU A 61 0.35 -9.84 7.36
CA GLU A 61 -0.30 -9.24 8.52
C GLU A 61 -0.76 -7.80 8.22
N TYR A 62 0.02 -7.03 7.47
CA TYR A 62 -0.36 -5.68 7.04
C TYR A 62 -1.50 -5.72 6.03
N TYR A 63 -1.42 -6.63 5.06
CA TYR A 63 -2.48 -6.83 4.09
C TYR A 63 -3.79 -7.22 4.78
N ASP A 64 -3.76 -8.10 5.78
CA ASP A 64 -4.96 -8.50 6.52
C ASP A 64 -5.61 -7.32 7.27
N THR A 65 -4.81 -6.45 7.90
CA THR A 65 -5.37 -5.25 8.53
C THR A 65 -6.00 -4.26 7.54
N TRP A 66 -5.53 -4.23 6.28
CA TRP A 66 -6.09 -3.42 5.21
C TRP A 66 -7.34 -4.08 4.62
N ALA A 67 -7.30 -5.40 4.38
CA ALA A 67 -8.34 -6.17 3.70
C ALA A 67 -9.53 -6.50 4.62
N ASN A 68 -9.25 -7.00 5.81
CA ASN A 68 -10.23 -7.61 6.70
C ASN A 68 -10.37 -6.84 8.02
N GLY A 69 -9.24 -6.42 8.60
CA GLY A 69 -9.20 -5.64 9.85
C GLY A 69 -9.79 -6.35 11.07
N THR A 70 -9.93 -7.69 11.06
CA THR A 70 -10.47 -8.46 12.19
C THR A 70 -9.52 -8.54 13.37
N VAL A 71 -8.22 -8.47 13.08
CA VAL A 71 -7.15 -8.29 14.05
C VAL A 71 -6.30 -7.10 13.62
N ASP A 72 -5.61 -6.48 14.58
CA ASP A 72 -4.56 -5.52 14.27
C ASP A 72 -3.21 -6.19 13.98
N LYS A 73 -2.22 -5.40 13.57
CA LYS A 73 -0.85 -5.85 13.28
C LYS A 73 -0.12 -6.45 14.48
N SER A 74 -0.65 -6.29 15.69
CA SER A 74 -0.11 -6.90 16.91
C SER A 74 -0.88 -8.16 17.32
N GLY A 75 -1.84 -8.60 16.49
CA GLY A 75 -2.67 -9.78 16.74
C GLY A 75 -3.82 -9.55 17.73
N ASN A 76 -4.13 -8.30 18.09
CA ASN A 76 -5.28 -8.03 18.95
C ASN A 76 -6.58 -8.06 18.14
N PRO A 77 -7.67 -8.61 18.68
CA PRO A 77 -8.97 -8.57 18.02
C PRO A 77 -9.48 -7.12 17.92
N VAL A 78 -10.04 -6.77 16.76
CA VAL A 78 -10.60 -5.45 16.46
C VAL A 78 -12.11 -5.60 16.26
N SER A 79 -12.90 -4.91 17.09
CA SER A 79 -14.36 -5.00 17.06
C SER A 79 -14.99 -4.20 15.91
N ASN A 80 -14.31 -3.14 15.45
CA ASN A 80 -14.72 -2.37 14.28
C ASN A 80 -13.46 -1.96 13.50
N PRO A 81 -13.25 -2.51 12.30
CA PRO A 81 -12.02 -2.29 11.54
C PRO A 81 -11.87 -0.85 11.05
N ALA A 82 -12.95 -0.06 10.97
CA ALA A 82 -12.87 1.37 10.65
C ALA A 82 -12.10 2.21 11.69
N GLY A 83 -11.78 1.63 12.86
CA GLY A 83 -10.86 2.22 13.83
C GLY A 83 -9.39 2.21 13.40
N MET A 84 -9.03 1.53 12.31
CA MET A 84 -7.69 1.48 11.72
C MET A 84 -7.65 2.26 10.41
N LEU A 85 -6.67 3.15 10.22
CA LEU A 85 -6.62 3.97 9.00
C LEU A 85 -6.45 3.13 7.74
N ALA A 86 -5.67 2.04 7.78
CA ALA A 86 -5.44 1.22 6.59
C ALA A 86 -6.76 0.65 6.05
N TYR A 87 -7.59 0.09 6.95
CA TYR A 87 -8.91 -0.41 6.58
C TYR A 87 -9.85 0.73 6.17
N ALA A 88 -9.89 1.83 6.93
CA ALA A 88 -10.75 2.96 6.60
C ALA A 88 -10.42 3.52 5.21
N HIS A 89 -9.14 3.76 4.92
CA HIS A 89 -8.72 4.25 3.62
C HIS A 89 -8.94 3.23 2.49
N ALA A 90 -8.95 1.92 2.76
CA ALA A 90 -9.32 0.92 1.76
C ALA A 90 -10.80 0.92 1.36
N ASN A 91 -11.68 1.43 2.24
CA ASN A 91 -13.13 1.22 2.18
C ASN A 91 -13.97 2.51 2.14
N TYR A 92 -13.36 3.68 2.26
CA TYR A 92 -14.05 4.97 2.21
C TYR A 92 -13.35 5.95 1.26
N ASP A 93 -14.14 6.73 0.53
CA ASP A 93 -13.62 7.84 -0.28
C ASP A 93 -13.30 9.07 0.58
N ARG A 94 -12.73 10.10 -0.05
CA ARG A 94 -12.36 11.36 0.61
C ARG A 94 -13.54 12.14 1.19
N ALA A 95 -14.75 11.92 0.67
CA ALA A 95 -15.97 12.51 1.22
C ALA A 95 -16.57 11.69 2.38
N GLY A 96 -15.93 10.57 2.74
CA GLY A 96 -16.36 9.67 3.80
C GLY A 96 -17.46 8.69 3.36
N ASN A 97 -17.73 8.56 2.06
CA ASN A 97 -18.68 7.57 1.57
C ASN A 97 -18.00 6.21 1.47
N GLN A 98 -18.73 5.16 1.85
CA GLN A 98 -18.23 3.80 1.66
C GLN A 98 -18.10 3.49 0.17
N VAL A 99 -16.97 2.90 -0.21
CA VAL A 99 -16.69 2.43 -1.56
C VAL A 99 -16.48 0.92 -1.57
N GLU A 100 -16.41 0.34 -2.76
CA GLU A 100 -15.96 -1.05 -2.90
C GLU A 100 -14.55 -1.19 -2.31
N HIS A 101 -14.31 -2.31 -1.62
CA HIS A 101 -13.02 -2.58 -1.00
C HIS A 101 -11.89 -2.54 -2.05
N GLY A 102 -10.86 -1.74 -1.79
CA GLY A 102 -9.76 -1.52 -2.73
C GLY A 102 -10.04 -0.49 -3.83
N ALA A 103 -11.24 0.08 -3.90
CA ALA A 103 -11.49 1.29 -4.69
C ALA A 103 -11.07 2.57 -3.94
N GLY A 104 -10.84 2.49 -2.63
CA GLY A 104 -10.17 3.53 -1.84
C GLY A 104 -8.65 3.52 -2.05
N MET A 105 -7.91 3.94 -1.02
CA MET A 105 -6.44 3.93 -1.04
C MET A 105 -5.88 2.50 -0.96
N GLN A 106 -4.82 2.31 -1.73
CA GLN A 106 -3.95 1.15 -1.79
C GLN A 106 -2.70 1.37 -0.92
N CYS A 107 -1.91 0.31 -0.72
CA CYS A 107 -0.70 0.35 0.10
C CYS A 107 0.24 1.50 -0.29
N MET A 108 0.46 1.67 -1.59
CA MET A 108 1.46 2.60 -2.14
C MET A 108 1.00 4.05 -2.14
N ASP A 109 -0.27 4.32 -1.88
CA ASP A 109 -0.76 5.69 -1.75
C ASP A 109 -0.25 6.35 -0.46
N CYS A 110 0.07 5.55 0.58
CA CYS A 110 0.79 6.01 1.77
C CYS A 110 2.27 5.58 1.74
N HIS A 111 2.56 4.36 1.32
CA HIS A 111 3.92 3.78 1.25
C HIS A 111 4.62 4.01 -0.09
N ILE A 112 4.57 5.23 -0.63
CA ILE A 112 5.17 5.60 -1.93
C ILE A 112 6.68 5.27 -1.98
N PRO A 113 7.13 4.20 -2.63
CA PRO A 113 8.53 3.82 -2.55
C PRO A 113 9.36 4.65 -3.54
N THR A 114 10.63 4.86 -3.22
CA THR A 114 11.63 5.25 -4.20
C THR A 114 12.04 4.04 -5.05
N ILE A 115 12.58 4.27 -6.25
CA ILE A 115 13.09 3.17 -7.10
C ILE A 115 14.20 2.39 -6.37
N SER A 116 15.05 3.08 -5.61
CA SER A 116 16.11 2.43 -4.81
C SER A 116 15.55 1.49 -3.75
N GLU A 117 14.49 1.89 -3.06
CA GLU A 117 13.83 1.03 -2.06
C GLU A 117 13.21 -0.19 -2.74
N GLN A 118 12.50 -0.02 -3.86
CA GLN A 118 11.92 -1.14 -4.60
C GLN A 118 12.98 -2.14 -5.10
N VAL A 119 14.14 -1.65 -5.56
CA VAL A 119 15.25 -2.53 -5.97
C VAL A 119 15.82 -3.28 -4.77
N HIS A 120 15.98 -2.61 -3.63
CA HIS A 120 16.47 -3.25 -2.41
C HIS A 120 15.50 -4.31 -1.90
N GLU A 121 14.21 -3.99 -1.82
CA GLU A 121 13.15 -4.94 -1.43
C GLU A 121 13.11 -6.17 -2.34
N ALA A 122 13.19 -5.98 -3.66
CA ALA A 122 13.22 -7.07 -4.61
C ALA A 122 14.44 -7.97 -4.40
N LEU A 123 15.62 -7.38 -4.14
CA LEU A 123 16.83 -8.15 -3.85
C LEU A 123 16.68 -8.94 -2.55
N SER A 124 16.28 -8.28 -1.46
CA SER A 124 16.05 -8.92 -0.16
C SER A 124 15.02 -10.05 -0.24
N TRP A 125 13.96 -9.88 -1.03
CA TRP A 125 12.97 -10.92 -1.25
C TRP A 125 13.56 -12.12 -2.00
N VAL A 126 14.28 -11.91 -3.10
CA VAL A 126 14.89 -12.99 -3.90
C VAL A 126 16.00 -13.73 -3.13
N THR A 127 16.78 -13.02 -2.32
CA THR A 127 17.86 -13.60 -1.51
C THR A 127 17.34 -14.23 -0.21
N GLY A 128 16.11 -13.91 0.21
CA GLY A 128 15.55 -14.27 1.50
C GLY A 128 16.09 -13.43 2.67
N ASP A 129 16.80 -12.34 2.40
CA ASP A 129 17.38 -11.41 3.38
C ASP A 129 16.41 -10.26 3.71
N TYR A 130 15.12 -10.59 3.85
CA TYR A 130 14.09 -9.64 4.27
C TYR A 130 13.86 -9.71 5.78
N GLU A 131 13.42 -8.60 6.36
CA GLU A 131 13.12 -8.52 7.78
C GLU A 131 11.83 -9.28 8.12
N TYR A 132 11.89 -10.15 9.13
CA TYR A 132 10.72 -10.87 9.64
C TYR A 132 10.84 -11.14 11.15
N PRO A 133 9.82 -10.79 11.97
CA PRO A 133 8.60 -10.08 11.58
C PRO A 133 8.88 -8.62 11.18
N LEU A 134 8.22 -8.12 10.14
CA LEU A 134 8.41 -6.75 9.68
C LEU A 134 7.80 -5.76 10.70
N GLU A 135 8.66 -4.91 11.27
CA GLU A 135 8.24 -3.88 12.21
C GLU A 135 7.40 -2.77 11.54
N LYS A 136 6.51 -2.18 12.33
CA LYS A 136 5.59 -1.15 11.84
C LYS A 136 6.37 0.14 11.65
N ARG A 137 6.32 0.71 10.44
CA ARG A 137 6.82 2.06 10.19
C ARG A 137 6.05 3.06 11.04
N THR A 138 6.78 4.00 11.65
CA THR A 138 6.19 5.14 12.34
C THR A 138 5.74 6.20 11.33
N LEU A 139 4.89 7.14 11.75
CA LEU A 139 4.53 8.26 10.88
C LEU A 139 5.75 9.14 10.60
N ASP A 140 6.67 9.27 11.56
CA ASP A 140 7.95 9.96 11.38
C ASP A 140 8.80 9.32 10.28
N ASP A 141 8.87 7.97 10.23
CA ASP A 141 9.57 7.27 9.14
C ASP A 141 8.99 7.63 7.78
N LEU A 142 7.66 7.70 7.67
CA LEU A 142 6.96 8.03 6.42
C LEU A 142 7.16 9.50 6.03
N VAL A 143 7.10 10.42 6.99
CA VAL A 143 7.38 11.85 6.79
C VAL A 143 8.81 12.05 6.30
N ALA A 144 9.77 11.43 6.98
CA ALA A 144 11.19 11.51 6.63
C ALA A 144 11.48 10.92 5.25
N ALA A 145 10.85 9.77 4.90
CA ALA A 145 11.00 9.14 3.60
C ALA A 145 10.44 9.98 2.43
N ARG A 146 9.68 11.05 2.72
CA ARG A 146 9.16 12.01 1.73
C ARG A 146 9.86 13.36 1.78
N GLY A 147 10.80 13.56 2.71
CA GLY A 147 11.44 14.87 2.92
C GLY A 147 10.42 15.93 3.35
N LEU A 148 9.39 15.53 4.09
CA LEU A 148 8.38 16.44 4.64
C LEU A 148 8.77 16.88 6.05
N GLU A 149 8.22 18.00 6.51
CA GLU A 149 8.60 18.57 7.80
C GLU A 149 7.80 17.98 8.98
N ASN A 150 6.60 17.45 8.72
CA ASN A 150 5.69 16.96 9.78
C ASN A 150 4.54 16.10 9.23
N SER A 151 3.84 15.42 10.15
CA SER A 151 2.66 14.60 9.82
C SER A 151 1.52 15.35 9.15
N SER A 152 1.38 16.66 9.38
CA SER A 152 0.31 17.45 8.77
C SER A 152 0.55 17.60 7.27
N GLU A 153 1.79 17.80 6.82
CA GLU A 153 2.12 17.83 5.38
C GLU A 153 1.91 16.46 4.71
N PHE A 154 2.13 15.37 5.45
CA PHE A 154 1.89 14.01 4.94
C PHE A 154 0.40 13.74 4.71
N CYS A 155 -0.47 14.11 5.65
CA CYS A 155 -1.91 13.79 5.58
C CYS A 155 -2.75 14.92 4.94
N ILE A 156 -2.45 16.17 5.28
CA ILE A 156 -3.24 17.37 4.93
C ILE A 156 -2.52 18.12 3.81
N ASN A 157 -2.68 17.61 2.59
CA ASN A 157 -2.15 18.19 1.36
C ASN A 157 -3.21 18.15 0.26
N ASP A 158 -2.88 18.69 -0.92
CA ASP A 158 -3.81 18.82 -2.04
C ASP A 158 -4.37 17.46 -2.52
N ALA A 159 -3.58 16.39 -2.43
CA ALA A 159 -3.98 15.05 -2.84
C ALA A 159 -4.91 14.38 -1.81
N CYS A 160 -4.62 14.53 -0.52
CA CYS A 160 -5.26 13.79 0.57
C CYS A 160 -6.33 14.62 1.29
N HIS A 161 -6.08 15.22 2.45
CA HIS A 161 -7.08 15.99 3.21
C HIS A 161 -7.05 17.50 2.92
N ALA A 162 -7.12 17.92 1.66
CA ALA A 162 -6.98 19.36 1.31
C ALA A 162 -8.08 20.27 1.90
N ASP A 163 -9.25 19.73 2.20
CA ASP A 163 -10.37 20.43 2.86
C ASP A 163 -10.07 20.76 4.32
N LEU A 164 -9.07 20.10 4.92
CA LEU A 164 -8.65 20.31 6.30
C LEU A 164 -7.42 21.23 6.44
N GLN A 165 -6.94 21.85 5.35
CA GLN A 165 -5.76 22.73 5.40
C GLN A 165 -5.95 23.97 6.27
N SER A 166 -7.19 24.47 6.42
CA SER A 166 -7.48 25.58 7.33
C SER A 166 -7.70 25.09 8.76
N LYS A 167 -7.18 25.85 9.74
CA LYS A 167 -7.38 25.54 11.17
C LYS A 167 -8.87 25.42 11.53
N ASP A 168 -9.71 26.28 10.98
CA ASP A 168 -11.14 26.28 11.27
C ASP A 168 -11.84 25.03 10.72
N ALA A 169 -11.52 24.62 9.48
CA ALA A 169 -12.05 23.37 8.92
C ALA A 169 -11.54 22.15 9.69
N PHE A 170 -10.26 22.14 10.07
CA PHE A 170 -9.66 21.07 10.87
C PHE A 170 -10.33 20.92 12.25
N VAL A 171 -10.63 22.03 12.94
CA VAL A 171 -11.37 22.01 14.20
C VAL A 171 -12.84 21.62 13.98
N ALA A 172 -13.46 22.10 12.90
CA ALA A 172 -14.86 21.82 12.59
C ALA A 172 -15.12 20.34 12.30
N SER A 173 -14.15 19.63 11.70
CA SER A 173 -14.28 18.20 11.36
C SER A 173 -14.58 17.31 12.57
N THR A 174 -14.20 17.74 13.77
CA THR A 174 -14.40 17.03 15.04
C THR A 174 -15.32 17.77 16.01
N ALA A 175 -16.02 18.82 15.55
CA ALA A 175 -16.90 19.61 16.41
C ALA A 175 -18.04 18.79 17.04
N GLY A 176 -18.50 17.74 16.35
CA GLY A 176 -19.54 16.84 16.85
C GLY A 176 -19.09 15.85 17.93
N LEU A 177 -17.79 15.66 18.13
CA LEU A 177 -17.27 14.67 19.09
C LEU A 177 -17.40 15.12 20.55
N SER A 178 -17.08 16.39 20.83
CA SER A 178 -17.19 16.95 22.17
C SER A 178 -17.13 18.47 22.13
N ALA A 179 -18.10 19.11 22.79
CA ALA A 179 -18.09 20.55 23.01
C ALA A 179 -17.00 20.98 24.03
N ALA A 180 -16.57 20.08 24.92
CA ALA A 180 -15.61 20.39 25.97
C ALA A 180 -14.16 20.06 25.56
N ARG A 181 -13.95 18.99 24.78
CA ARG A 181 -12.62 18.48 24.40
C ARG A 181 -12.58 18.05 22.95
N ASN A 182 -12.57 19.04 22.07
CA ASN A 182 -12.31 18.80 20.65
C ASN A 182 -10.80 18.55 20.44
N PRO A 183 -10.39 17.35 19.97
CA PRO A 183 -8.97 16.98 19.85
C PRO A 183 -8.18 17.87 18.87
N HIS A 184 -8.84 18.46 17.88
CA HIS A 184 -8.19 19.28 16.85
C HIS A 184 -8.04 20.77 17.21
N THR A 185 -8.58 21.19 18.36
CA THR A 185 -8.32 22.55 18.89
C THR A 185 -6.88 22.72 19.39
N MET A 186 -6.29 21.63 19.89
CA MET A 186 -4.90 21.52 20.34
C MET A 186 -4.46 22.65 21.30
N PRO A 187 -5.13 22.83 22.45
CA PRO A 187 -4.83 23.92 23.39
C PRO A 187 -3.44 23.82 24.05
N HIS A 188 -2.83 22.63 24.05
CA HIS A 188 -1.52 22.37 24.64
C HIS A 188 -0.38 22.35 23.60
N GLY A 189 -0.64 22.81 22.39
CA GLY A 189 0.30 22.74 21.27
C GLY A 189 0.04 21.56 20.34
N LYS A 190 0.84 21.48 19.28
CA LYS A 190 0.67 20.47 18.23
C LYS A 190 1.00 19.09 18.77
N VAL A 191 0.12 18.14 18.48
CA VAL A 191 0.31 16.71 18.73
C VAL A 191 0.43 16.03 17.37
N ASP A 192 1.35 15.08 17.23
CA ASP A 192 1.50 14.33 15.99
C ASP A 192 0.23 13.51 15.70
N CYS A 193 -0.12 13.36 14.42
CA CYS A 193 -1.32 12.63 14.03
C CYS A 193 -1.27 11.17 14.49
N GLY A 194 -0.07 10.57 14.50
CA GLY A 194 0.17 9.18 14.88
C GLY A 194 -0.09 8.85 16.35
N GLU A 195 -0.12 9.86 17.23
CA GLU A 195 -0.47 9.68 18.65
C GLU A 195 -1.93 9.26 18.85
N CYS A 196 -2.79 9.60 17.87
CA CYS A 196 -4.19 9.23 17.88
C CYS A 196 -4.53 8.24 16.77
N HIS A 197 -4.20 8.61 15.53
CA HIS A 197 -4.56 7.89 14.33
C HIS A 197 -3.54 6.80 14.00
N ASN A 198 -3.97 5.54 14.03
CA ASN A 198 -3.09 4.40 13.81
C ASN A 198 -3.51 3.64 12.54
N ALA A 199 -2.53 3.34 11.68
CA ALA A 199 -2.81 2.72 10.37
C ALA A 199 -3.18 1.24 10.47
N HIS A 200 -2.28 0.43 11.00
CA HIS A 200 -2.43 -1.02 11.10
C HIS A 200 -2.70 -1.50 12.53
N THR A 201 -3.00 -0.57 13.44
CA THR A 201 -3.46 -0.85 14.80
C THR A 201 -4.64 0.02 15.14
N VAL A 202 -5.48 -0.42 16.08
CA VAL A 202 -6.67 0.37 16.45
C VAL A 202 -6.26 1.76 16.97
N SER A 203 -6.97 2.79 16.53
CA SER A 203 -6.73 4.18 16.91
C SER A 203 -7.25 4.47 18.33
N THR A 204 -6.70 5.52 18.94
CA THR A 204 -7.04 5.97 20.29
C THR A 204 -7.10 7.49 20.35
N ASN A 205 -7.78 8.07 21.33
CA ASN A 205 -7.66 9.50 21.59
C ASN A 205 -6.56 9.75 22.64
N PHE A 206 -5.41 10.31 22.21
CA PHE A 206 -4.28 10.64 23.09
C PHE A 206 -4.66 11.49 24.29
N CYS A 207 -5.66 12.38 24.17
CA CYS A 207 -6.13 13.20 25.28
C CYS A 207 -6.63 12.34 26.47
N GLY A 208 -7.13 11.13 26.19
CA GLY A 208 -7.54 10.14 27.19
C GLY A 208 -6.40 9.66 28.12
N SER A 209 -5.15 9.96 27.79
CA SER A 209 -4.00 9.73 28.67
C SER A 209 -4.06 10.53 29.98
N CYS A 210 -4.69 11.71 29.94
CA CYS A 210 -4.81 12.64 31.06
C CYS A 210 -6.27 13.01 31.37
N HIS A 211 -7.15 13.00 30.36
CA HIS A 211 -8.55 13.41 30.48
C HIS A 211 -9.48 12.21 30.31
N ALA A 212 -9.98 11.67 31.42
CA ALA A 212 -10.85 10.48 31.41
C ALA A 212 -12.18 10.69 30.66
N ASP A 213 -12.59 11.95 30.46
CA ASP A 213 -13.79 12.35 29.72
C ASP A 213 -13.50 12.72 28.25
N SER A 214 -12.30 12.44 27.75
CA SER A 214 -12.00 12.59 26.33
C SER A 214 -12.88 11.68 25.48
N PRO A 215 -13.47 12.18 24.39
CA PRO A 215 -14.33 11.38 23.53
C PRO A 215 -13.51 10.28 22.85
N VAL A 216 -14.08 9.08 22.75
CA VAL A 216 -13.55 7.97 21.96
C VAL A 216 -14.46 7.81 20.75
N PRO A 217 -13.96 8.06 19.52
CA PRO A 217 -14.75 7.85 18.31
C PRO A 217 -15.24 6.40 18.18
N GLU A 218 -16.29 6.20 17.39
CA GLU A 218 -16.77 4.86 17.11
C GLU A 218 -15.66 4.00 16.47
N GLY A 219 -15.52 2.76 16.96
CA GLY A 219 -14.51 1.81 16.52
C GLY A 219 -13.09 2.06 17.03
N TRP A 220 -12.86 3.15 17.75
CA TRP A 220 -11.61 3.42 18.45
C TRP A 220 -11.64 2.82 19.85
N VAL A 221 -10.48 2.71 20.48
CA VAL A 221 -10.35 2.24 21.87
C VAL A 221 -9.97 3.39 22.80
N SER A 222 -10.23 3.19 24.09
CA SER A 222 -9.75 4.12 25.11
C SER A 222 -8.22 4.10 25.17
N TYR A 223 -7.60 5.20 25.60
CA TYR A 223 -6.14 5.25 25.76
C TYR A 223 -5.61 4.21 26.74
N LYS A 224 -6.39 3.87 27.78
CA LYS A 224 -6.05 2.81 28.73
C LYS A 224 -5.99 1.45 28.03
N ASP A 225 -7.00 1.13 27.24
CA ASP A 225 -7.09 -0.14 26.53
C ASP A 225 -6.03 -0.23 25.43
N PHE A 226 -5.80 0.87 24.70
CA PHE A 226 -4.71 0.98 23.73
C PHE A 226 -3.37 0.60 24.35
N LYS A 227 -2.99 1.22 25.49
CA LYS A 227 -1.74 0.86 26.19
C LYS A 227 -1.70 -0.61 26.62
N ALA A 228 -2.82 -1.16 27.10
CA ALA A 228 -2.89 -2.55 27.51
C ALA A 228 -2.75 -3.52 26.32
N MET A 229 -3.21 -3.13 25.14
CA MET A 229 -3.04 -3.88 23.89
C MET A 229 -1.61 -3.77 23.36
N SER A 230 -1.00 -2.58 23.40
CA SER A 230 0.38 -2.36 22.93
C SER A 230 1.45 -3.00 23.82
N ALA A 231 1.16 -3.21 25.11
CA ALA A 231 2.08 -3.82 26.06
C ALA A 231 2.20 -5.36 25.93
N LYS A 232 1.40 -6.00 25.07
CA LYS A 232 1.41 -7.46 24.84
C LYS A 232 2.45 -7.93 23.82
N LYS A 233 3.28 -7.03 23.29
CA LYS A 233 4.40 -7.34 22.40
C LYS A 233 5.59 -7.91 23.15
#